data_AF-A0A0J1CHR9-F1
#
_entry.id   AF-A0A0J1CHR9-F1
#
_cell.length_a   1.000
_cell.length_b   1.000
_cell.length_c   1.000
_cell.angle_alpha   90.00
_cell.angle_beta   90.00
_cell.angle_gamma   90.00
#
_symmetry.space_group_name_H-M   'P 1'
#
loop_
_entity.id
_entity.type
_entity.pdbx_description
1 polymer ?
#
loop_
_entity_poly.entity_id
_entity_poly.type
_entity_poly.pdbx_seq_one_letter_code
_entity_poly.pdbx_strand_id
1 'polypeptide(L)'
;MITRRNFLWCAGAGVGAMLVGPRIALASVESERRFVFVIQRGAADGLNIVVPYADPAYASLRGALAIDSSTATKLDGTFALHPSLVETAKMYAAQQALFVHAVASPYRDRSHFDGQNVLETGGTAPYQIKDGWLNRLVSMLPASRANAIALAPTVPLALRGRAEVTSYAPSALPQAPDDLLVRVSQLYAGDAQLHALWTSAMDARGLAAD
;
A
#
# COMPACT_ATOMS: atom_id res chain seq x y z
N MET A 1 -17.94 46.07 22.22
CA MET A 1 -19.09 45.39 22.85
C MET A 1 -19.89 44.69 21.77
N ILE A 2 -20.06 43.37 21.83
CA ILE A 2 -20.92 42.63 20.89
C ILE A 2 -22.37 42.93 21.27
N THR A 3 -23.16 43.46 20.34
CA THR A 3 -24.60 43.66 20.57
C THR A 3 -25.32 42.32 20.46
N ARG A 4 -26.40 42.14 21.24
CA ARG A 4 -27.23 40.91 21.18
C ARG A 4 -27.66 40.55 19.76
N ARG A 5 -27.99 41.55 18.94
CA ARG A 5 -28.36 41.38 17.54
C ARG A 5 -27.21 40.83 16.69
N ASN A 6 -26.01 41.37 16.83
CA ASN A 6 -24.85 40.88 16.09
C ASN A 6 -24.45 39.47 16.55
N PHE A 7 -24.58 39.17 17.85
CA PHE A 7 -24.36 37.83 18.37
C PHE A 7 -25.31 36.80 17.75
N LEU A 8 -26.61 37.09 17.71
CA LEU A 8 -27.61 36.18 17.12
C LEU A 8 -27.41 35.99 15.62
N TRP A 9 -27.04 37.05 14.90
CA TRP A 9 -26.73 36.95 13.47
C TRP A 9 -25.48 36.09 13.19
N CYS A 10 -24.39 36.32 13.92
CA CYS A 10 -23.16 35.53 13.75
C CYS A 10 -23.36 34.07 14.17
N ALA A 11 -24.09 33.81 15.26
CA ALA A 11 -24.40 32.46 15.71
C ALA A 11 -25.30 31.72 14.72
N GLY A 12 -26.36 32.38 14.21
CA GLY A 12 -27.26 31.81 13.21
C GLY A 12 -26.56 31.51 11.89
N ALA A 13 -25.73 32.44 11.40
CA ALA A 13 -24.92 32.23 10.20
C ALA A 13 -23.89 31.11 10.36
N GLY A 14 -23.27 31.00 11.54
CA GLY A 14 -22.34 29.91 11.86
C GLY A 14 -23.00 28.53 11.88
N VAL A 15 -24.18 28.42 12.50
CA VAL A 15 -24.96 27.17 12.50
C VAL A 15 -25.45 26.83 11.10
N GLY A 16 -25.93 27.81 10.33
CA GLY A 16 -26.32 27.63 8.93
C GLY A 16 -25.16 27.12 8.06
N ALA A 17 -23.97 27.72 8.20
CA ALA A 17 -22.77 27.28 7.50
C ALA A 17 -22.33 25.86 7.88
N MET A 18 -22.50 25.44 9.13
CA MET A 18 -22.20 24.06 9.57
C MET A 18 -23.23 23.02 9.09
N LEU A 19 -24.48 23.42 8.89
CA LEU A 19 -25.56 22.53 8.43
C LEU A 19 -25.54 22.33 6.91
N VAL A 20 -25.20 23.38 6.15
CA VAL A 20 -25.26 23.38 4.67
C VAL A 20 -23.87 23.34 4.03
N GLY A 21 -22.81 23.49 4.82
CA GLY A 21 -21.43 23.39 4.34
C GLY A 21 -21.11 21.99 3.79
N PRO A 22 -20.20 21.89 2.80
CA PRO A 22 -19.79 20.61 2.25
C PRO A 22 -19.22 19.73 3.37
N ARG A 23 -19.86 18.58 3.60
CA ARG A 23 -19.33 17.55 4.49
C ARG A 23 -18.41 16.66 3.66
N ILE A 24 -17.19 16.46 4.13
CA ILE A 24 -16.34 15.39 3.61
C ILE A 24 -16.98 14.09 4.09
N ALA A 25 -17.70 13.41 3.19
CA ALA A 25 -18.17 12.06 3.43
C ALA A 25 -16.97 11.12 3.23
N LEU A 26 -16.37 10.68 4.34
CA LEU A 26 -15.47 9.53 4.30
C LEU A 26 -16.35 8.28 4.19
N ALA A 27 -16.14 7.49 3.14
CA ALA A 27 -16.85 6.23 2.97
C ALA A 27 -16.57 5.31 4.17
N SER A 28 -17.57 5.10 5.01
CA SER A 28 -17.62 4.04 6.01
C SER A 28 -18.46 2.93 5.38
N VAL A 29 -17.78 2.00 4.69
CA VAL A 29 -18.43 0.80 4.15
C VAL A 29 -17.82 -0.38 4.88
N GLU A 30 -18.62 -1.05 5.69
CA GLU A 30 -18.27 -2.37 6.20
C GLU A 30 -18.21 -3.33 5.00
N SER A 31 -17.01 -3.85 4.72
CA SER A 31 -16.73 -4.57 3.49
C SER A 31 -15.65 -5.62 3.75
N GLU A 32 -15.89 -6.84 3.27
CA GLU A 32 -14.94 -7.95 3.25
C GLU A 32 -13.85 -7.79 2.17
N ARG A 33 -13.93 -6.74 1.33
CA ARG A 33 -12.92 -6.46 0.31
C ARG A 33 -11.58 -6.12 0.97
N ARG A 34 -10.54 -6.82 0.53
CA ARG A 34 -9.16 -6.58 0.95
C ARG A 34 -8.47 -5.63 -0.01
N PHE A 35 -7.74 -4.66 0.53
CA PHE A 35 -6.84 -3.83 -0.27
C PHE A 35 -5.44 -4.45 -0.25
N VAL A 36 -4.93 -4.79 -1.43
CA VAL A 36 -3.58 -5.35 -1.59
C VAL A 36 -2.69 -4.30 -2.22
N PHE A 37 -1.59 -3.96 -1.53
CA PHE A 37 -0.59 -3.02 -2.01
C PHE A 37 0.72 -3.73 -2.30
N VAL A 38 1.17 -3.65 -3.55
CA VAL A 38 2.41 -4.27 -4.02
C VAL A 38 3.38 -3.17 -4.44
N ILE A 39 4.56 -3.14 -3.80
CA ILE A 39 5.66 -2.26 -4.20
C ILE A 39 6.75 -3.10 -4.86
N GLN A 40 7.02 -2.83 -6.13
CA GLN A 40 8.16 -3.40 -6.86
C GLN A 40 9.45 -2.66 -6.47
N ARG A 41 10.00 -3.01 -5.30
CA ARG A 41 11.27 -2.48 -4.80
C ARG A 41 12.42 -2.84 -5.74
N GLY A 42 13.39 -1.94 -5.87
CA GLY A 42 14.51 -2.13 -6.81
C GLY A 42 14.27 -1.57 -8.22
N ALA A 43 13.24 -0.74 -8.38
CA ALA A 43 12.85 -0.04 -9.61
C ALA A 43 12.30 -0.94 -10.73
N ALA A 44 10.97 -1.05 -10.77
CA ALA A 44 10.27 -1.60 -11.92
C ALA A 44 10.47 -0.72 -13.16
N ASP A 45 10.82 -1.34 -14.27
CA ASP A 45 10.87 -0.68 -15.57
C ASP A 45 9.44 -0.54 -16.14
N GLY A 46 8.82 0.61 -15.88
CA GLY A 46 7.47 0.91 -16.37
C GLY A 46 7.34 0.87 -17.90
N LEU A 47 8.42 1.16 -18.65
CA LEU A 47 8.43 1.13 -20.12
C LEU A 47 8.54 -0.29 -20.69
N ASN A 48 8.85 -1.29 -19.85
CA ASN A 48 8.72 -2.70 -20.18
C ASN A 48 7.39 -3.27 -19.72
N ILE A 49 6.79 -2.77 -18.63
CA ILE A 49 5.50 -3.25 -18.14
C ILE A 49 4.38 -2.79 -19.08
N VAL A 50 4.28 -1.48 -19.32
CA VAL A 50 3.30 -0.88 -20.22
C VAL A 50 4.04 -0.04 -21.26
N VAL A 51 4.18 -0.64 -22.44
CA VAL A 51 5.02 -0.23 -23.55
C VAL A 51 4.31 0.84 -24.40
N PRO A 52 4.88 2.05 -24.56
CA PRO A 52 4.34 3.08 -25.46
C PRO A 52 4.72 2.79 -26.93
N TYR A 53 4.24 1.67 -27.47
CA TYR A 53 4.70 1.14 -28.76
C TYR A 53 4.44 2.07 -29.95
N ALA A 54 3.47 2.98 -29.86
CA ALA A 54 3.11 3.90 -30.93
C ALA A 54 3.95 5.20 -30.90
N ASP A 55 4.80 5.41 -29.89
CA ASP A 55 5.73 6.53 -29.86
C ASP A 55 6.91 6.24 -30.81
N PRO A 56 7.14 7.07 -31.85
CA PRO A 56 8.21 6.84 -32.82
C PRO A 56 9.61 6.88 -32.20
N ALA A 57 9.78 7.52 -31.04
CA ALA A 57 11.05 7.55 -30.32
C ALA A 57 11.29 6.31 -29.44
N TYR A 58 10.26 5.50 -29.14
CA TYR A 58 10.38 4.39 -28.19
C TYR A 58 11.46 3.39 -28.60
N ALA A 59 11.38 2.87 -29.83
CA ALA A 59 12.28 1.82 -30.29
C ALA A 59 13.74 2.31 -30.37
N SER A 60 13.96 3.54 -30.85
CA SER A 60 15.31 4.11 -30.96
C SER A 60 15.94 4.41 -29.61
N LEU A 61 15.15 4.93 -28.65
CA LEU A 61 15.63 5.24 -27.30
C LEU A 61 15.83 3.97 -26.45
N ARG A 62 15.04 2.91 -26.68
CA ARG A 62 15.15 1.65 -25.92
C ARG A 62 16.17 0.68 -26.49
N GLY A 63 16.46 0.77 -27.79
CA GLY A 63 17.41 -0.12 -28.46
C GLY A 63 17.04 -1.60 -28.25
N ALA A 64 17.98 -2.39 -27.74
CA ALA A 64 17.78 -3.82 -27.49
C ALA A 64 16.70 -4.14 -26.43
N LEU A 65 16.29 -3.15 -25.62
CA LEU A 65 15.22 -3.32 -24.62
C LEU A 65 13.83 -3.02 -25.19
N ALA A 66 13.72 -2.61 -26.46
CA ALA A 66 12.43 -2.35 -27.08
C ALA A 66 11.65 -3.66 -27.23
N ILE A 67 10.41 -3.67 -26.74
CA ILE A 67 9.51 -4.81 -26.92
C ILE A 67 8.91 -4.78 -28.32
N ASP A 68 8.94 -5.91 -29.01
CA ASP A 68 8.22 -6.07 -30.28
C ASP A 68 6.71 -6.03 -30.03
N SER A 69 6.09 -4.95 -30.52
CA SER A 69 4.65 -4.71 -30.44
C SER A 69 3.79 -5.79 -31.10
N SER A 70 4.35 -6.61 -32.00
CA SER A 70 3.65 -7.74 -32.62
C SER A 70 3.38 -8.88 -31.63
N THR A 71 4.21 -8.99 -30.59
CA THR A 71 4.12 -10.01 -29.54
C THR A 71 3.44 -9.50 -28.26
N ALA A 72 3.30 -8.18 -28.14
CA ALA A 72 2.72 -7.51 -26.98
C ALA A 72 1.19 -7.49 -27.05
N THR A 73 0.51 -7.50 -25.89
CA THR A 73 -0.93 -7.34 -25.87
C THR A 73 -1.29 -5.87 -25.92
N LYS A 74 -1.86 -5.41 -27.04
CA LYS A 74 -2.28 -4.02 -27.18
C LYS A 74 -3.39 -3.69 -26.19
N LEU A 75 -3.22 -2.56 -25.50
CA LEU A 75 -4.28 -1.92 -24.71
C LEU A 75 -5.14 -1.07 -25.65
N ASP A 76 -5.85 -0.07 -25.12
CA ASP A 76 -6.51 0.95 -25.92
C ASP A 76 -5.52 2.06 -26.34
N GLY A 77 -5.48 2.36 -27.63
CA GLY A 77 -4.69 3.47 -28.17
C GLY A 77 -3.22 3.14 -28.42
N THR A 78 -2.32 3.78 -27.69
CA THR A 78 -0.88 3.87 -28.00
C THR A 78 0.02 2.99 -27.12
N PHE A 79 -0.58 2.16 -26.25
CA PHE A 79 0.13 1.35 -25.26
C PHE A 79 -0.14 -0.14 -25.44
N ALA A 80 0.82 -0.96 -25.03
CA ALA A 80 0.71 -2.41 -24.99
C ALA A 80 1.32 -2.97 -23.71
N LEU A 81 0.83 -4.11 -23.22
CA LEU A 81 1.43 -4.85 -22.12
C LEU A 81 2.54 -5.76 -22.58
N HIS A 82 3.56 -5.92 -21.74
CA HIS A 82 4.62 -6.92 -21.94
C HIS A 82 4.01 -8.31 -22.25
N PRO A 83 4.57 -9.08 -23.20
CA PRO A 83 4.04 -10.40 -23.58
C PRO A 83 3.91 -11.38 -22.39
N SER A 84 4.81 -11.29 -21.41
CA SER A 84 4.76 -12.14 -20.21
C SER A 84 3.64 -11.79 -19.22
N LEU A 85 2.98 -10.64 -19.35
CA LEU A 85 1.92 -10.18 -18.43
C LEU A 85 0.53 -10.67 -18.87
N VAL A 86 0.43 -11.96 -19.19
CA VAL A 86 -0.77 -12.59 -19.75
C VAL A 86 -1.97 -12.44 -18.82
N GLU A 87 -1.81 -12.69 -17.52
CA GLU A 87 -2.91 -12.57 -16.55
C GLU A 87 -3.34 -11.11 -16.34
N THR A 88 -2.39 -10.17 -16.34
CA THR A 88 -2.72 -8.74 -16.27
C THR A 88 -3.48 -8.28 -17.51
N ALA A 89 -3.13 -8.80 -18.69
CA ALA A 89 -3.86 -8.53 -19.92
C ALA A 89 -5.30 -9.07 -19.87
N LYS A 90 -5.52 -10.26 -19.28
CA LYS A 90 -6.88 -10.78 -19.03
C LYS A 90 -7.66 -9.89 -18.08
N MET A 91 -7.05 -9.42 -16.99
CA MET A 91 -7.69 -8.47 -16.06
C MET A 91 -8.06 -7.17 -16.77
N TYR A 92 -7.18 -6.66 -17.64
CA TYR A 92 -7.48 -5.46 -18.44
C TYR A 92 -8.68 -5.67 -19.36
N ALA A 93 -8.70 -6.78 -20.10
CA ALA A 93 -9.81 -7.12 -20.99
C ALA A 93 -11.14 -7.28 -20.22
N ALA A 94 -11.09 -7.76 -18.97
CA ALA A 94 -12.23 -7.86 -18.07
C ALA A 94 -12.59 -6.53 -17.37
N GLN A 95 -11.92 -5.41 -17.70
CA GLN A 95 -12.09 -4.10 -17.05
C GLN A 95 -11.79 -4.10 -15.54
N GLN A 96 -10.87 -4.97 -15.11
CA GLN A 96 -10.44 -5.15 -13.72
C GLN A 96 -9.03 -4.59 -13.47
N ALA A 97 -8.35 -4.08 -14.50
CA ALA A 97 -7.04 -3.44 -14.38
C ALA A 97 -7.06 -2.04 -15.02
N LEU A 98 -6.35 -1.10 -14.41
CA LEU A 98 -6.11 0.25 -14.92
C LEU A 98 -4.61 0.55 -14.80
N PHE A 99 -4.07 1.18 -15.84
CA PHE A 99 -2.68 1.64 -15.86
C PHE A 99 -2.66 3.16 -15.87
N VAL A 100 -1.85 3.76 -14.99
CA VAL A 100 -1.68 5.22 -14.93
C VAL A 100 -0.21 5.53 -15.18
N HIS A 101 0.04 6.25 -16.27
CA HIS A 101 1.37 6.64 -16.72
C HIS A 101 1.74 8.04 -16.26
N ALA A 102 3.04 8.35 -16.34
CA ALA A 102 3.60 9.66 -15.99
C ALA A 102 3.25 10.13 -14.57
N VAL A 103 3.07 9.17 -13.66
CA VAL A 103 2.86 9.43 -12.22
C VAL A 103 4.20 9.36 -11.50
N ALA A 104 4.46 10.34 -10.66
CA ALA A 104 5.62 10.36 -9.78
C ALA A 104 5.27 11.02 -8.45
N SER A 105 5.98 10.62 -7.39
CA SER A 105 6.02 11.40 -6.14
C SER A 105 6.63 12.79 -6.41
N PRO A 106 6.62 13.76 -5.48
CA PRO A 106 7.28 15.06 -5.69
C PRO A 106 8.82 14.98 -5.66
N TYR A 107 9.39 13.83 -5.29
CA TYR A 107 10.83 13.64 -5.19
C TYR A 107 11.51 13.52 -6.56
N ARG A 108 12.62 14.24 -6.77
CA ARG A 108 13.30 14.36 -8.08
C ARG A 108 14.80 14.02 -8.07
N ASP A 109 15.36 13.67 -6.91
CA ASP A 109 16.77 13.25 -6.82
C ASP A 109 16.93 11.76 -7.17
N ARG A 110 18.17 11.28 -7.18
CA ARG A 110 18.54 9.95 -7.73
C ARG A 110 18.79 8.86 -6.68
N SER A 111 18.42 9.10 -5.42
CA SER A 111 18.51 8.07 -4.37
C SER A 111 17.24 7.21 -4.35
N HIS A 112 17.42 5.90 -4.55
CA HIS A 112 16.34 4.90 -4.44
C HIS A 112 15.76 4.85 -3.02
N PHE A 113 16.61 4.94 -1.99
CA PHE A 113 16.19 4.90 -0.59
C PHE A 113 15.26 6.06 -0.26
N ASP A 114 15.60 7.25 -0.72
CA ASP A 114 14.86 8.47 -0.45
C ASP A 114 13.55 8.51 -1.24
N GLY A 115 13.58 8.12 -2.52
CA GLY A 115 12.37 8.00 -3.34
C GLY A 115 11.39 6.96 -2.79
N GLN A 116 11.91 5.82 -2.33
CA GLN A 116 11.11 4.79 -1.68
C GLN A 116 10.55 5.28 -0.34
N ASN A 117 11.33 6.03 0.45
CA ASN A 117 10.84 6.63 1.69
C ASN A 117 9.65 7.56 1.44
N VAL A 118 9.74 8.43 0.42
CA VAL A 118 8.66 9.34 0.02
C VAL A 118 7.43 8.56 -0.47
N LEU A 119 7.62 7.53 -1.30
CA LEU A 119 6.55 6.66 -1.79
C LEU A 119 5.79 5.96 -0.64
N GLU A 120 6.53 5.41 0.32
CA GLU A 120 5.96 4.62 1.42
C GLU A 120 5.33 5.50 2.51
N THR A 121 5.82 6.72 2.73
CA THR A 121 5.27 7.65 3.73
C THR A 121 4.15 8.54 3.18
N GLY A 122 4.15 8.79 1.87
CA GLY A 122 3.30 9.78 1.22
C GLY A 122 3.72 11.23 1.50
N GLY A 123 4.97 11.46 1.93
CA GLY A 123 5.50 12.80 2.21
C GLY A 123 5.87 13.60 0.96
N THR A 124 6.36 14.82 1.15
CA THR A 124 6.90 15.63 0.04
C THR A 124 8.42 15.64 -0.02
N ALA A 125 9.08 15.21 1.06
CA ALA A 125 10.53 15.11 1.15
C ALA A 125 10.96 13.86 1.95
N PRO A 126 12.16 13.30 1.68
CA PRO A 126 12.65 12.13 2.38
C PRO A 126 12.73 12.37 3.90
N TYR A 127 12.30 11.38 4.67
CA TYR A 127 12.34 11.34 6.14
C TYR A 127 11.56 12.46 6.85
N GLN A 128 10.77 13.27 6.13
CA GLN A 128 9.89 14.29 6.71
C GLN A 128 8.79 13.65 7.56
N ILE A 129 8.19 12.57 7.06
CA ILE A 129 7.17 11.78 7.72
C ILE A 129 7.80 10.46 8.19
N LYS A 130 7.46 10.02 9.41
CA LYS A 130 8.08 8.84 10.05
C LYS A 130 7.20 7.58 10.02
N ASP A 131 5.94 7.72 9.67
CA ASP A 131 4.99 6.62 9.52
C ASP A 131 4.53 6.46 8.06
N GLY A 132 4.02 5.27 7.78
CA GLY A 132 3.55 4.90 6.46
C GLY A 132 2.12 5.33 6.20
N TRP A 133 1.82 5.73 4.96
CA TRP A 133 0.48 6.17 4.61
C TRP A 133 -0.55 5.04 4.74
N LEU A 134 -0.15 3.78 4.54
CA LEU A 134 -1.05 2.63 4.68
C LEU A 134 -1.35 2.33 6.16
N ASN A 135 -0.40 2.53 7.07
CA ASN A 135 -0.67 2.44 8.53
C ASN A 135 -1.67 3.51 8.99
N ARG A 136 -1.53 4.75 8.47
CA ARG A 136 -2.49 5.82 8.74
C ARG A 136 -3.87 5.47 8.18
N LEU A 137 -3.94 4.85 6.99
CA LEU A 137 -5.21 4.35 6.43
C LEU A 137 -5.84 3.29 7.34
N VAL A 138 -5.08 2.33 7.85
CA VAL A 138 -5.58 1.30 8.78
C VAL A 138 -6.27 1.93 10.00
N SER A 139 -5.70 3.01 10.54
CA SER A 139 -6.29 3.74 11.68
C SER A 139 -7.63 4.42 11.36
N MET A 140 -7.97 4.58 10.08
CA MET A 140 -9.23 5.16 9.61
C MET A 140 -10.28 4.11 9.24
N LEU A 141 -9.90 2.83 9.12
CA LEU A 141 -10.81 1.74 8.80
C LEU A 141 -11.57 1.28 10.07
N PRO A 142 -12.79 0.73 9.93
CA PRO A 142 -13.50 0.13 11.05
C PRO A 142 -12.63 -0.96 11.72
N ALA A 143 -12.61 -0.98 13.04
CA ALA A 143 -11.88 -1.99 13.81
C ALA A 143 -12.56 -3.37 13.66
N SER A 144 -12.28 -4.09 12.58
CA SER A 144 -12.64 -5.50 12.42
C SER A 144 -11.46 -6.39 12.83
N ARG A 145 -11.75 -7.67 13.12
CA ARG A 145 -10.87 -8.62 13.85
C ARG A 145 -9.50 -8.93 13.22
N ALA A 146 -9.15 -8.39 12.07
CA ALA A 146 -7.85 -8.63 11.42
C ALA A 146 -7.19 -7.31 11.05
N ASN A 147 -6.30 -6.84 11.93
CA ASN A 147 -5.39 -5.73 11.67
C ASN A 147 -4.48 -6.06 10.47
N ALA A 148 -4.06 -5.05 9.71
CA ALA A 148 -3.32 -5.23 8.47
C ALA A 148 -2.14 -6.19 8.59
N ILE A 149 -1.86 -6.93 7.51
CA ILE A 149 -0.74 -7.87 7.42
C ILE A 149 0.26 -7.39 6.37
N ALA A 150 1.54 -7.47 6.70
CA ALA A 150 2.64 -7.27 5.77
C ALA A 150 3.17 -8.63 5.30
N LEU A 151 3.14 -8.89 3.99
CA LEU A 151 3.83 -10.04 3.40
C LEU A 151 5.30 -9.69 3.13
N ALA A 152 6.11 -9.68 4.18
CA ALA A 152 7.53 -9.33 4.16
C ALA A 152 8.24 -9.82 5.44
N PRO A 153 9.58 -9.97 5.44
CA PRO A 153 10.33 -10.37 6.64
C PRO A 153 10.22 -9.40 7.82
N THR A 154 9.92 -8.14 7.55
CA THR A 154 9.68 -7.09 8.55
C THR A 154 8.56 -6.17 8.07
N VAL A 155 7.91 -5.45 8.99
CA VAL A 155 6.89 -4.47 8.64
C VAL A 155 7.52 -3.34 7.78
N PRO A 156 7.09 -3.20 6.51
CA PRO A 156 7.60 -2.16 5.62
C PRO A 156 7.20 -0.78 6.10
N LEU A 157 7.92 0.26 5.68
CA LEU A 157 7.67 1.63 6.11
C LEU A 157 6.22 2.04 5.80
N ALA A 158 5.65 1.63 4.66
CA ALA A 158 4.26 1.92 4.29
C ALA A 158 3.23 1.48 5.34
N LEU A 159 3.53 0.42 6.10
CA LEU A 159 2.67 -0.14 7.14
C LEU A 159 3.19 0.12 8.57
N ARG A 160 4.28 0.87 8.75
CA ARG A 160 4.81 1.22 10.07
C ARG A 160 4.07 2.44 10.63
N GLY A 161 3.69 2.40 11.90
CA GLY A 161 3.05 3.53 12.58
C GLY A 161 2.35 3.11 13.87
N ARG A 162 1.27 3.82 14.22
CA ARG A 162 0.53 3.61 15.48
C ARG A 162 -0.37 2.39 15.46
N ALA A 163 -0.92 2.03 14.29
CA ALA A 163 -1.73 0.82 14.18
C ALA A 163 -0.82 -0.41 14.30
N GLU A 164 -1.25 -1.39 15.08
CA GLU A 164 -0.56 -2.68 15.20
C GLU A 164 -0.68 -3.43 13.87
N VAL A 165 0.47 -3.91 13.38
CA VAL A 165 0.58 -4.62 12.11
C VAL A 165 1.50 -5.81 12.32
N THR A 166 1.05 -6.96 11.85
CA THR A 166 1.84 -8.19 11.85
C THR A 166 2.55 -8.34 10.51
N SER A 167 3.77 -8.88 10.52
CA SER A 167 4.47 -9.30 9.31
C SER A 167 4.58 -10.81 9.22
N TYR A 168 4.33 -11.36 8.03
CA TYR A 168 4.51 -12.76 7.69
C TYR A 168 5.40 -12.86 6.45
N ALA A 169 6.38 -13.76 6.47
CA ALA A 169 7.21 -14.07 5.30
C ALA A 169 7.23 -15.57 5.09
N PRO A 170 6.89 -16.06 3.89
CA PRO A 170 7.08 -17.46 3.54
C PRO A 170 8.56 -17.82 3.70
N SER A 171 8.84 -18.92 4.39
CA SER A 171 10.19 -19.45 4.56
C SER A 171 10.31 -20.77 3.82
N ALA A 172 11.41 -20.95 3.09
CA ALA A 172 11.79 -22.25 2.53
C ALA A 172 12.39 -23.19 3.58
N LEU A 173 12.60 -22.71 4.81
CA LEU A 173 13.03 -23.55 5.91
C LEU A 173 11.92 -24.54 6.27
N PRO A 174 12.28 -25.76 6.72
CA PRO A 174 11.32 -26.69 7.29
C PRO A 174 10.51 -26.00 8.39
N GLN A 175 9.23 -26.35 8.50
CA GLN A 175 8.41 -25.93 9.63
C GLN A 175 9.07 -26.40 10.93
N ALA A 176 9.09 -25.52 11.93
CA ALA A 176 9.57 -25.89 13.25
C ALA A 176 8.70 -27.06 13.78
N PRO A 177 9.31 -28.14 14.30
CA PRO A 177 8.57 -29.22 14.93
C PRO A 177 7.72 -28.71 16.08
N ASP A 178 6.53 -29.29 16.30
CA ASP A 178 5.62 -28.83 17.36
C ASP A 178 6.26 -28.91 18.76
N ASP A 179 7.09 -29.94 19.01
CA ASP A 179 7.87 -30.06 20.26
C ASP A 179 8.81 -28.86 20.48
N LEU A 180 9.43 -28.35 19.41
CA LEU A 180 10.29 -27.17 19.51
C LEU A 180 9.47 -25.94 19.90
N LEU A 181 8.30 -25.75 19.27
CA LEU A 181 7.42 -24.62 19.57
C LEU A 181 6.88 -24.66 21.00
N VAL A 182 6.50 -25.84 21.50
CA VAL A 182 6.08 -26.02 22.89
C VAL A 182 7.21 -25.68 23.86
N ARG A 183 8.44 -26.15 23.60
CA ARG A 183 9.61 -25.86 24.46
C ARG A 183 9.96 -24.37 24.47
N VAL A 184 9.92 -23.70 23.32
CA VAL A 184 10.14 -22.25 23.24
C VAL A 184 9.02 -21.49 23.96
N SER A 185 7.77 -21.95 23.85
CA SER A 185 6.63 -21.37 24.59
C SER A 185 6.84 -21.46 26.10
N GLN A 186 7.32 -22.61 26.59
CA GLN A 186 7.65 -22.81 28.00
C GLN A 186 8.85 -21.96 28.43
N LEU A 187 9.87 -21.88 27.59
CA LEU A 187 11.08 -21.07 27.85
C LEU A 187 10.74 -19.58 28.00
N TYR A 188 9.85 -19.07 27.14
CA TYR A 188 9.46 -17.66 27.15
C TYR A 188 8.29 -17.35 28.10
N ALA A 189 7.66 -18.34 28.74
CA ALA A 189 6.48 -18.14 29.58
C ALA A 189 6.71 -17.15 30.75
N GLY A 190 7.92 -17.14 31.32
CA GLY A 190 8.28 -16.26 32.43
C GLY A 190 8.93 -14.94 32.00
N ASP A 191 9.21 -14.75 30.71
CA ASP A 191 9.94 -13.57 30.23
C ASP A 191 8.98 -12.45 29.85
N ALA A 192 9.11 -11.29 30.51
CA ALA A 192 8.19 -10.17 30.35
C ALA A 192 8.17 -9.58 28.92
N GLN A 193 9.25 -9.71 28.15
CA GLN A 193 9.34 -9.17 26.80
C GLN A 193 9.04 -10.24 25.74
N LEU A 194 9.65 -11.42 25.89
CA LEU A 194 9.57 -12.49 24.90
C LEU A 194 8.23 -13.21 24.92
N HIS A 195 7.56 -13.31 26.08
CA HIS A 195 6.27 -13.98 26.17
C HIS A 195 5.23 -13.37 25.22
N ALA A 196 5.05 -12.04 25.27
CA ALA A 196 4.05 -11.34 24.47
C ALA A 196 4.37 -11.42 22.96
N LEU A 197 5.65 -11.23 22.60
CA LEU A 197 6.10 -11.32 21.20
C LEU A 197 5.91 -12.73 20.63
N TRP A 198 6.20 -13.76 21.43
CA TRP A 198 6.03 -15.15 21.03
C TRP A 198 4.57 -15.52 20.81
N THR A 199 3.68 -15.12 21.72
CA THR A 199 2.22 -15.33 21.57
C THR A 199 1.71 -14.68 20.28
N SER A 200 2.09 -13.43 20.02
CA SER A 200 1.73 -12.73 18.77
C SER A 200 2.24 -13.45 17.52
N ALA A 201 3.45 -14.03 17.57
CA ALA A 201 4.01 -14.81 16.47
C ALA A 201 3.24 -16.13 16.23
N MET A 202 2.77 -16.80 17.28
CA MET A 202 1.94 -18.00 17.16
C MET A 202 0.55 -17.69 16.58
N ASP A 203 -0.07 -16.59 16.99
CA ASP A 203 -1.35 -16.12 16.43
C ASP A 203 -1.20 -15.78 14.94
N ALA A 204 -0.13 -15.07 14.58
CA ALA A 204 0.20 -14.73 13.20
C ALA A 204 0.39 -15.97 12.31
N ARG A 205 1.00 -17.03 12.85
CA ARG A 205 1.19 -18.31 12.14
C ARG A 205 -0.15 -18.98 11.87
N GLY A 206 -1.09 -18.95 12.82
CA GLY A 206 -2.45 -19.47 12.63
C GLY A 206 -3.18 -18.77 11.49
N LEU A 207 -3.10 -17.43 11.42
CA LEU A 207 -3.72 -16.64 10.35
C LEU A 207 -3.15 -16.90 8.94
N ALA A 208 -1.92 -17.40 8.84
CA ALA A 208 -1.24 -17.63 7.56
C ALA A 208 -1.30 -19.09 7.09
N ALA A 209 -1.78 -20.02 7.93
CA ALA A 209 -1.87 -21.44 7.62
C ALA A 209 -3.24 -21.88 7.10
N ASP A 210 -4.26 -21.00 7.19
CA ASP A 210 -5.60 -21.14 6.57
C ASP A 210 -5.66 -20.45 5.20
#